data_AF-A0A957PUJ2-F1
#
_entry.id   AF-A0A957PUJ2-F1
#
_cell.length_a   1.000
_cell.length_b   1.000
_cell.length_c   1.000
_cell.angle_alpha   90.00
_cell.angle_beta   90.00
_cell.angle_gamma   90.00
#
_symmetry.space_group_name_H-M   'P 1'
#
loop_
_entity.id
_entity.type
_entity.pdbx_description
1 polymer ?
#
loop_
_entity_poly.entity_id
_entity_poly.type
_entity_poly.pdbx_seq_one_letter_code
_entity_poly.pdbx_strand_id
1 'polypeptide(L)' 'MIHFGTTELVILLVIVILLFGVGRISKLAKELGSSVRTFREGVSGEKENK' A
#
# COMPACT_ATOMS: atom_id res chain seq x y z
N MET A 1 1.75 -9.55 27.99
CA MET A 1 1.05 -8.71 26.98
C MET A 1 2.10 -8.23 25.99
N ILE A 2 2.01 -8.60 24.71
CA ILE A 2 3.00 -8.21 23.70
C ILE A 2 2.86 -6.70 23.49
N HIS A 3 3.84 -5.93 23.95
CA HIS A 3 3.94 -4.52 23.62
C HIS A 3 4.63 -4.46 22.28
N PHE A 4 3.86 -4.31 21.20
CA PHE A 4 4.42 -3.98 19.90
C PHE A 4 4.85 -2.52 19.94
N GLY A 5 6.03 -2.27 20.49
CA GLY A 5 6.66 -0.98 20.42
C GLY A 5 6.92 -0.59 18.97
N THR A 6 7.07 0.71 18.76
CA THR A 6 7.50 1.27 17.47
C THR A 6 8.78 0.61 16.96
N THR A 7 9.69 0.22 17.87
CA THR A 7 10.93 -0.48 17.53
C THR A 7 10.68 -1.88 16.94
N GLU A 8 9.84 -2.72 17.56
CA GLU A 8 9.56 -4.06 17.00
C GLU A 8 8.85 -3.98 15.64
N LEU A 9 7.94 -3.03 15.46
CA LEU A 9 7.25 -2.83 14.17
C LEU A 9 8.22 -2.42 13.06
N VAL A 10 9.19 -1.55 13.36
CA VAL A 10 10.21 -1.14 12.38
C VAL A 10 11.11 -2.32 12.01
N ILE A 11 11.53 -3.13 12.98
CA ILE A 11 12.35 -4.32 12.71
C ILE A 11 11.58 -5.31 11.83
N LEU A 12 10.30 -5.56 12.13
CA LEU A 12 9.44 -6.42 11.32
C LEU A 12 9.30 -5.88 9.89
N LEU A 13 9.09 -4.57 9.74
CA LEU A 13 8.99 -3.91 8.43
C LEU A 13 10.27 -4.11 7.62
N VAL A 14 11.45 -3.95 8.25
CA VAL A 14 12.73 -4.18 7.60
C VAL A 14 12.87 -5.63 7.14
N ILE A 15 12.50 -6.60 7.97
CA ILE A 15 12.52 -8.03 7.60
C ILE A 15 11.62 -8.29 6.39
N VAL A 16 10.39 -7.77 6.39
CA VAL A 16 9.45 -7.90 5.27
C VAL A 16 10.07 -7.29 4.00
N ILE A 17 10.68 -6.11 4.09
CA ILE A 17 11.33 -5.47 2.95
C ILE A 17 12.52 -6.30 2.43
N LEU A 18 13.31 -6.93 3.30
CA LEU A 18 14.42 -7.80 2.89
C LEU A 18 13.95 -9.09 2.21
N LEU A 19 12.87 -9.71 2.72
CA LEU A 19 12.31 -10.94 2.13
C LEU A 19 11.67 -10.71 0.77
N PHE A 20 10.87 -9.64 0.64
CA PHE A 20 10.14 -9.35 -0.58
C PHE A 20 10.94 -8.51 -1.58
N GLY A 21 11.89 -7.70 -1.08
CA GLY A 21 12.67 -6.72 -1.83
C GLY A 21 11.91 -5.41 -2.06
N VAL A 22 12.63 -4.28 -2.01
CA VAL A 22 12.06 -2.94 -2.26
C VAL A 22 11.39 -2.80 -3.63
N GLY A 23 11.94 -3.48 -4.65
CA GLY A 23 11.43 -3.42 -6.03
C GLY A 23 10.07 -4.10 -6.20
N ARG A 24 9.85 -5.25 -5.54
CA ARG A 24 8.56 -5.96 -5.62
C ARG A 24 7.47 -5.23 -4.86
N ILE A 25 7.77 -4.73 -3.67
CA ILE A 25 6.83 -3.90 -2.90
C ILE A 25 6.44 -2.66 -3.69
N SER A 26 7.41 -1.96 -4.29
CA SER A 26 7.13 -0.75 -5.08
C SER A 26 6.30 -1.05 -6.33
N LYS A 27 6.56 -2.17 -7.02
CA LYS A 27 5.79 -2.61 -8.18
C LYS A 27 4.34 -2.92 -7.80
N LEU A 28 4.14 -3.70 -6.73
CA LEU A 28 2.80 -4.02 -6.22
C LEU A 28 2.05 -2.75 -5.78
N ALA A 29 2.71 -1.84 -5.07
CA ALA A 29 2.10 -0.57 -4.66
C ALA A 29 1.69 0.29 -5.87
N LYS A 30 2.50 0.31 -6.94
CA LYS A 30 2.18 1.02 -8.18
C LYS A 30 0.97 0.41 -8.91
N GLU A 31 0.91 -0.91 -9.00
CA GLU A 31 -0.20 -1.64 -9.63
C GLU A 31 -1.51 -1.46 -8.83
N LEU A 32 -1.44 -1.59 -7.51
CA LEU A 32 -2.57 -1.34 -6.62
C LEU A 32 -3.01 0.13 -6.65
N GLY A 33 -2.08 1.08 -6.62
CA GLY A 33 -2.36 2.51 -6.68
C GLY A 33 -3.02 2.92 -8.00
N SER A 34 -2.56 2.37 -9.13
CA SER A 34 -3.21 2.59 -10.42
C SER A 34 -4.63 2.03 -10.44
N SER A 35 -4.83 0.83 -9.91
CA SER A 35 -6.15 0.19 -9.84
C SER A 35 -7.12 0.97 -8.95
N VAL A 36 -6.67 1.41 -7.78
CA VAL A 36 -7.46 2.25 -6.85
C VAL A 36 -7.79 3.60 -7.48
N ARG A 37 -6.85 4.20 -8.22
CA ARG A 37 -7.08 5.47 -8.92
C ARG A 37 -8.19 5.33 -9.97
N THR A 38 -8.10 4.33 -10.85
CA THR A 38 -9.12 4.07 -11.88
C THR A 38 -10.46 3.71 -11.24
N PHE A 39 -10.46 2.95 -10.14
CA PHE A 39 -11.67 2.65 -9.37
C PHE A 39 -12.30 3.92 -8.80
N ARG A 40 -11.49 4.81 -8.20
CA ARG A 40 -11.96 6.10 -7.67
C ARG A 40 -12.51 6.99 -8.78
N GLU A 41 -11.85 7.06 -9.93
CA GLU A 41 -12.29 7.83 -11.10
C GLU A 41 -13.63 7.28 -11.64
N GLY A 42 -13.79 5.97 -11.75
CA GLY A 42 -15.06 5.35 -12.17
C GLY A 42 -16.21 5.59 -11.19
N VAL A 43 -15.95 5.51 -9.88
CA VAL A 43 -16.95 5.77 -8.83
C VAL A 43 -17.25 7.27 -8.66
N SER A 44 -16.27 8.15 -8.91
CA SER A 44 -16.45 9.60 -8.76
C SER A 44 -16.95 10.29 -10.04
N GLY A 45 -16.72 9.69 -11.22
CA GLY A 45 -17.21 10.18 -12.51
C GLY A 45 -18.73 10.15 -12.66
N GLU A 46 -19.44 9.45 -11.78
CA GLU A 46 -20.91 9.53 -11.65
C GLU A 46 -21.39 10.80 -10.95
N LYS A 47 -20.48 11.63 -10.38
CA LYS A 47 -20.85 12.84 -9.62
C LYS A 47 -20.62 14.16 -10.36
N GLU A 48 -20.06 14.13 -11.57
CA GLU A 48 -19.76 15.33 -12.37
C GLU A 48 -20.59 15.40 -13.67
N ASN A 49 -21.86 14.96 -13.60
CA ASN A 49 -22.85 15.28 -14.61
C ASN A 49 -24.22 15.47 -13.95
N LYS A 50 -24.37 16.63 -13.32
CA LYS A 50 -25.66 17.26 -13.03
C LYS A 50 -25.53 18.76 -13.24
#